data_AF-A0A5A8EE60-F1
#
_entry.id   AF-A0A5A8EE60-F1
#
_cell.length_a   1.000
_cell.length_b   1.000
_cell.length_c   1.000
_cell.angle_alpha   90.00
_cell.angle_beta   90.00
_cell.angle_gamma   90.00
#
_symmetry.space_group_name_H-M   'P 1'
#
loop_
_entity.id
_entity.type
_entity.pdbx_description
1 polymer ?
#
loop_
_entity_poly.entity_id
_entity_poly.type
_entity_poly.pdbx_seq_one_letter_code
_entity_poly.pdbx_strand_id
1 'polypeptide(L)'
;MAGWFRKGPDYYTDKLLRAHDEWIALADGDEAGRARVADLLCKYSGKLKDTMYGDGAKDPQPAQCEKLAKVWLEKSVVARLPLLIDNMDFESRKNLSMVFCALVRGDYCGFASAQVAAAPEMIAGFLRCYSDRSKALAVGPMIRESIRVKSVHERLLYSGQTGAALERQAVDSAEVVAQGVREAVAEAEAEAAAASGEAAPASAGAAAEAAAAVEAARSTAHAAVMAGIAPELVELMGRWTAVPNFEVAGDAFCTLTWVLRGREHKAKVTEFLLATADSFLPLYMGMLQPWAGASRYTLQLQALQLLVELLLDRDNFEFMVRFIQRTRYLRTVLTMLRSKQAAIQFEAFHVLKVFVANPSKPAPIVEVLMANRDKLVAFLRALQNDRQDDDFHNEKALLIETLEAGLKLPADYQAKLLAPRSTGLSVPPEPAAARDEGAAAAAAGAAPPSALADPAAGAAGTATSDDRAVAGAGAGAESAGSATAAEASRAAPEESSGPAPAASGAGTA
;
A
#
# COMPACT_ATOMS: atom_id res chain seq x y z
N MET A 1 32.88 26.20 35.47
CA MET A 1 31.79 25.24 35.79
C MET A 1 30.47 25.76 35.23
N ALA A 2 30.11 25.40 33.99
CA ALA A 2 28.81 25.71 33.40
C ALA A 2 28.36 24.55 32.49
N GLY A 3 28.17 23.37 33.10
CA GLY A 3 27.56 22.22 32.46
C GLY A 3 26.07 22.15 32.81
N TRP A 4 25.28 23.11 32.33
CA TRP A 4 23.83 22.98 32.37
C TRP A 4 23.45 21.85 31.41
N PHE A 5 22.99 20.71 31.94
CA PHE A 5 22.51 19.56 31.18
C PHE A 5 21.56 20.02 30.06
N ARG A 6 22.03 20.05 28.81
CA ARG A 6 21.09 20.07 27.68
C ARG A 6 20.33 18.76 27.75
N LYS A 7 19.03 18.83 28.02
CA LYS A 7 18.12 17.68 27.99
C LYS A 7 18.29 17.01 26.62
N GLY A 8 18.79 15.78 26.64
CA GLY A 8 19.13 15.02 25.44
C GLY A 8 18.15 13.87 25.16
N PRO A 9 18.44 13.05 24.13
CA PRO A 9 17.65 11.88 23.74
C PRO A 9 17.28 10.95 24.89
N ASP A 10 18.24 10.69 25.79
CA ASP A 10 18.07 9.81 26.95
C ASP A 10 17.00 10.33 27.92
N TYR A 11 17.08 11.61 28.30
CA TYR A 11 16.11 12.25 29.19
C TYR A 11 14.68 12.21 28.63
N TYR A 12 14.52 12.53 27.35
CA TYR A 12 13.18 12.55 26.73
C TYR A 12 12.63 11.14 26.54
N THR A 13 13.47 10.16 26.22
CA THR A 13 13.07 8.75 26.12
C THR A 13 12.62 8.21 27.48
N ASP A 14 13.37 8.47 28.55
CA ASP A 14 12.98 8.07 29.91
C ASP A 14 11.66 8.69 30.34
N LYS A 15 11.44 9.95 30.02
CA LYS A 15 10.20 10.64 30.35
C LYS A 15 9.01 10.11 29.55
N LEU A 16 9.20 9.79 28.27
CA LEU A 16 8.19 9.15 27.44
C LEU A 16 7.80 7.78 28.02
N LEU A 17 8.78 6.94 28.34
CA LEU A 17 8.53 5.60 28.87
C LEU A 17 7.83 5.65 30.24
N ARG A 18 8.25 6.56 31.14
CA ARG A 18 7.58 6.74 32.43
C ARG A 18 6.15 7.25 32.29
N ALA A 19 5.91 8.18 31.36
CA ALA A 19 4.54 8.65 31.09
C ALA A 19 3.68 7.49 30.56
N HIS A 20 4.23 6.60 29.74
CA HIS A 20 3.50 5.42 29.28
C HIS A 20 3.25 4.39 30.40
N ASP A 21 4.24 4.15 31.27
CA ASP A 21 4.05 3.27 32.44
C ASP A 21 2.99 3.86 33.39
N GLU A 22 2.95 5.19 33.53
CA GLU A 22 1.90 5.92 34.26
C GLU A 22 0.54 5.73 33.59
N TRP A 23 0.45 5.84 32.26
CA TRP A 23 -0.79 5.58 31.51
C TRP A 23 -1.36 4.19 31.83
N ILE A 24 -0.52 3.16 31.80
CA ILE A 24 -0.92 1.78 32.09
C ILE A 24 -1.40 1.63 33.55
N ALA A 25 -0.82 2.38 34.48
CA ALA A 25 -1.17 2.31 35.90
C ALA A 25 -2.46 3.09 36.27
N LEU A 26 -2.99 3.92 35.36
CA LEU A 26 -4.21 4.69 35.61
C LEU A 26 -5.43 3.76 35.71
N ALA A 27 -6.30 4.02 36.68
CA ALA A 27 -7.56 3.31 36.83
C ALA A 27 -8.51 3.62 35.67
N ASP A 28 -9.40 2.66 35.36
CA ASP A 28 -10.48 2.89 34.40
C ASP A 28 -11.42 3.99 34.93
N GLY A 29 -11.53 5.09 34.17
CA GLY A 29 -12.33 6.27 34.52
C GLY A 29 -11.55 7.50 35.02
N ASP A 30 -10.22 7.43 35.21
CA ASP A 30 -9.41 8.62 35.52
C ASP A 30 -9.13 9.46 34.26
N GLU A 31 -10.15 10.15 33.76
CA GLU A 31 -10.06 10.99 32.56
C GLU A 31 -9.06 12.14 32.71
N ALA A 32 -8.99 12.74 33.91
CA ALA A 32 -8.06 13.85 34.19
C ALA A 32 -6.60 13.37 34.20
N GLY A 33 -6.34 12.19 34.78
CA GLY A 33 -5.07 11.51 34.69
C GLY A 33 -4.68 11.18 33.26
N ARG A 34 -5.60 10.60 32.49
CA ARG A 34 -5.36 10.24 31.08
C ARG A 34 -5.05 11.47 30.23
N ALA A 35 -5.81 12.56 30.38
CA ALA A 35 -5.54 13.81 29.66
C ALA A 35 -4.15 14.37 29.99
N ARG A 36 -3.77 14.42 31.27
CA ARG A 36 -2.43 14.86 31.69
C ARG A 36 -1.33 13.99 31.08
N VAL A 37 -1.48 12.67 31.13
CA VAL A 37 -0.47 11.74 30.62
C VAL A 37 -0.38 11.82 29.09
N ALA A 38 -1.50 11.98 28.38
CA ALA A 38 -1.52 12.21 26.94
C ALA A 38 -0.71 13.46 26.55
N ASP A 39 -0.87 14.57 27.27
CA ASP A 39 -0.08 15.79 27.07
C ASP A 39 1.43 15.55 27.25
N LEU A 40 1.81 14.73 28.24
CA LEU A 40 3.21 14.34 28.45
C LEU A 40 3.74 13.49 27.28
N LEU A 41 2.97 12.51 26.81
CA LEU A 41 3.33 11.67 25.67
C LEU A 41 3.52 12.51 24.40
N CYS A 42 2.62 13.45 24.13
CA CYS A 42 2.70 14.38 23.00
C CYS A 42 3.92 15.29 23.10
N LYS A 43 4.13 15.88 24.27
CA LYS A 43 5.31 16.72 24.54
C LYS A 43 6.62 15.96 24.33
N TYR A 44 6.76 14.75 24.87
CA TYR A 44 8.03 14.03 24.82
C TYR A 44 8.28 13.37 23.46
N SER A 45 7.25 12.85 22.78
CA SER A 45 7.37 12.37 21.41
C SER A 45 7.75 13.49 20.44
N GLY A 46 7.14 14.68 20.59
CA GLY A 46 7.51 15.87 19.84
C GLY A 46 8.96 16.27 20.07
N LYS A 47 9.44 16.28 21.33
CA LYS A 47 10.85 16.59 21.63
C LYS A 47 11.84 15.59 21.05
N LEU A 48 11.48 14.31 20.97
CA LEU A 48 12.31 13.30 20.30
C LEU A 48 12.40 13.57 18.79
N LYS A 49 11.27 13.88 18.13
CA LYS A 49 11.26 14.31 16.73
C LYS A 49 12.11 15.56 16.52
N ASP A 50 11.88 16.62 17.30
CA ASP A 50 12.63 17.89 17.20
C ASP A 50 14.14 17.67 17.38
N THR A 51 14.54 16.67 18.19
CA THR A 51 15.96 16.34 18.38
C THR A 51 16.61 15.79 17.11
N MET A 52 15.86 15.04 16.29
CA MET A 52 16.37 14.48 15.03
C MET A 52 16.30 15.50 13.90
N TYR A 53 15.15 16.15 13.73
CA TYR A 53 14.89 17.03 12.58
C TYR A 53 15.32 18.48 12.83
N GLY A 54 15.58 18.88 14.07
CA GLY A 54 15.78 20.29 14.41
C GLY A 54 14.52 21.12 14.16
N ASP A 55 14.68 22.43 14.11
CA ASP A 55 13.58 23.36 13.79
C ASP A 55 13.37 23.41 12.27
N GLY A 56 12.38 22.67 11.76
CA GLY A 56 11.92 22.77 10.38
C GLY A 56 12.82 22.16 9.30
N ALA A 57 13.84 21.34 9.63
CA ALA A 57 14.63 20.68 8.60
C ALA A 57 13.86 19.52 7.96
N LYS A 58 14.05 19.35 6.64
CA LYS A 58 13.41 18.30 5.86
C LYS A 58 13.97 16.90 6.17
N ASP A 59 15.26 16.83 6.50
CA ASP A 59 15.98 15.59 6.72
C ASP A 59 16.50 15.48 8.16
N PRO A 60 16.48 14.28 8.76
CA PRO A 60 16.94 14.09 10.13
C PRO A 60 18.48 14.14 10.21
N GLN A 61 19.00 14.79 11.25
CA GLN A 61 20.42 15.00 11.49
C GLN A 61 21.11 13.69 11.92
N PRO A 62 22.04 13.12 11.11
CA PRO A 62 22.63 11.81 11.36
C PRO A 62 23.26 11.65 12.76
N ALA A 63 23.96 12.68 13.24
CA ALA A 63 24.61 12.66 14.55
C ALA A 63 23.62 12.59 15.72
N GLN A 64 22.41 13.13 15.56
CA GLN A 64 21.35 13.04 16.57
C GLN A 64 20.60 11.72 16.47
N CYS A 65 20.37 11.23 15.24
CA CYS A 65 19.82 9.90 15.00
C CYS A 65 20.69 8.82 15.66
N GLU A 66 22.01 8.90 15.52
CA GLU A 66 22.94 7.94 16.12
C GLU A 66 22.85 7.93 17.66
N LYS A 67 22.77 9.11 18.29
CA LYS A 67 22.60 9.21 19.75
C LYS A 67 21.27 8.64 20.21
N LEU A 68 20.18 8.95 19.50
CA LEU A 68 18.85 8.45 19.84
C LEU A 68 18.73 6.95 19.61
N ALA A 69 19.31 6.43 18.52
CA ALA A 69 19.36 4.99 18.23
C ALA A 69 20.02 4.20 19.36
N LYS A 70 21.18 4.66 19.87
CA LYS A 70 21.86 4.03 21.02
C LYS A 70 20.93 3.93 22.23
N VAL A 71 20.26 5.04 22.58
CA VAL A 71 19.32 5.09 23.70
C VAL A 71 18.13 4.13 23.49
N TRP A 72 17.54 4.10 22.29
CA TRP A 72 16.40 3.24 22.00
C TRP A 72 16.76 1.75 21.97
N LEU A 73 17.99 1.42 21.54
CA LEU A 73 18.55 0.08 21.61
C LEU A 73 18.74 -0.35 23.07
N GLU A 74 19.44 0.46 23.87
CA GLU A 74 19.71 0.19 25.29
C GLU A 74 18.42 0.01 26.09
N LYS A 75 17.39 0.82 25.83
CA LYS A 75 16.11 0.78 26.56
C LYS A 75 15.06 -0.13 25.91
N SER A 76 15.38 -0.86 24.85
CA SER A 76 14.47 -1.78 24.15
C SER A 76 13.13 -1.13 23.74
N VAL A 77 13.16 0.13 23.30
CA VAL A 77 11.94 0.92 23.02
C VAL A 77 11.08 0.28 21.94
N VAL A 78 11.70 -0.34 20.93
CA VAL A 78 10.97 -0.92 19.77
C VAL A 78 9.99 -2.01 20.16
N ALA A 79 10.30 -2.85 21.17
CA ALA A 79 9.37 -3.87 21.65
C ALA A 79 8.11 -3.26 22.30
N ARG A 80 8.21 -2.04 22.83
CA ARG A 80 7.08 -1.32 23.44
C ARG A 80 6.31 -0.43 22.45
N LEU A 81 6.82 -0.21 21.23
CA LEU A 81 6.20 0.70 20.27
C LEU A 81 4.74 0.37 19.94
N PRO A 82 4.33 -0.89 19.72
CA PRO A 82 2.92 -1.19 19.48
C PRO A 82 2.02 -0.74 20.63
N LEU A 83 2.44 -0.95 21.88
CA LEU A 83 1.69 -0.53 23.08
C LEU A 83 1.67 0.99 23.26
N LEU A 84 2.80 1.66 22.96
CA LEU A 84 2.88 3.12 22.98
C LEU A 84 1.90 3.73 21.96
N ILE A 85 1.90 3.23 20.73
CA ILE A 85 1.02 3.70 19.67
C ILE A 85 -0.46 3.49 20.03
N ASP A 86 -0.79 2.39 20.70
CA ASP A 86 -2.18 2.06 21.07
C ASP A 86 -2.80 3.09 22.01
N ASN A 87 -1.97 3.71 22.86
CA ASN A 87 -2.35 4.61 23.95
C ASN A 87 -2.11 6.10 23.67
N MET A 88 -1.73 6.45 22.44
CA MET A 88 -1.30 7.80 22.08
C MET A 88 -2.33 8.54 21.21
N ASP A 89 -2.34 9.87 21.32
CA ASP A 89 -3.09 10.73 20.42
C ASP A 89 -2.50 10.70 18.98
N PHE A 90 -3.18 11.32 18.03
CA PHE A 90 -2.78 11.29 16.62
C PHE A 90 -1.37 11.89 16.40
N GLU A 91 -1.09 13.05 17.01
CA GLU A 91 0.18 13.76 16.80
C GLU A 91 1.36 13.00 17.45
N SER A 92 1.19 12.41 18.64
CA SER A 92 2.24 11.59 19.26
C SER A 92 2.59 10.37 18.41
N ARG A 93 1.59 9.70 17.85
CA ARG A 93 1.79 8.53 16.97
C ARG A 93 2.55 8.91 15.71
N LYS A 94 2.20 10.04 15.10
CA LYS A 94 2.91 10.59 13.94
C LYS A 94 4.37 10.92 14.29
N ASN A 95 4.61 11.58 15.42
CA ASN A 95 5.96 11.89 15.88
C ASN A 95 6.81 10.62 16.07
N LEU A 96 6.27 9.58 16.71
CA LEU A 96 6.99 8.31 16.89
C LEU A 96 7.18 7.54 15.59
N SER A 97 6.18 7.54 14.71
CA SER A 97 6.29 6.93 13.37
C SER A 97 7.43 7.59 12.57
N MET A 98 7.54 8.93 12.57
CA MET A 98 8.66 9.65 11.95
C MET A 98 10.01 9.30 12.56
N VAL A 99 10.12 9.33 13.90
CA VAL A 99 11.35 8.99 14.62
C VAL A 99 11.80 7.56 14.28
N PHE A 100 10.91 6.58 14.43
CA PHE A 100 11.20 5.19 14.15
C PHE A 100 11.63 4.98 12.70
N CYS A 101 10.86 5.49 11.73
CA CYS A 101 11.18 5.34 10.31
C CYS A 101 12.54 5.96 9.97
N ALA A 102 12.89 7.12 10.54
CA ALA A 102 14.19 7.72 10.33
C ALA A 102 15.34 6.88 10.93
N LEU A 103 15.14 6.28 12.10
CA LEU A 103 16.14 5.40 12.73
C LEU A 103 16.35 4.10 11.94
N VAL A 104 15.28 3.47 11.46
CA VAL A 104 15.36 2.28 10.60
C VAL A 104 16.02 2.60 9.28
N ARG A 105 15.63 3.72 8.64
CA ARG A 105 16.14 4.13 7.31
C ARG A 105 17.65 4.29 7.27
N GLY A 106 18.23 4.86 8.33
CA GLY A 106 19.67 5.09 8.41
C GLY A 106 20.47 3.96 9.07
N ASP A 107 19.80 2.91 9.54
CA ASP A 107 20.39 1.78 10.30
C ASP A 107 21.45 2.22 11.33
N TYR A 108 21.16 3.30 12.05
CA TYR A 108 22.13 3.92 12.95
C TYR A 108 22.47 2.98 14.10
N CYS A 109 23.75 2.70 14.33
CA CYS A 109 24.20 1.74 15.36
C CYS A 109 23.66 0.32 15.17
N GLY A 110 23.33 -0.06 13.93
CA GLY A 110 22.66 -1.33 13.67
C GLY A 110 21.25 -1.35 14.25
N PHE A 111 20.57 -0.20 14.37
CA PHE A 111 19.21 -0.13 14.90
C PHE A 111 18.25 -1.08 14.18
N ALA A 112 18.34 -1.09 12.85
CA ALA A 112 17.55 -1.96 12.02
C ALA A 112 18.03 -3.41 12.23
N SER A 113 19.33 -3.69 12.14
CA SER A 113 19.85 -5.06 12.32
C SER A 113 19.67 -5.67 13.73
N ALA A 114 19.63 -4.88 14.80
CA ALA A 114 19.57 -5.34 16.18
C ALA A 114 18.14 -5.47 16.73
N GLN A 115 17.24 -4.52 16.43
CA GLN A 115 15.87 -4.56 16.94
C GLN A 115 14.88 -5.24 16.00
N VAL A 116 15.08 -5.13 14.69
CA VAL A 116 14.24 -5.80 13.70
C VAL A 116 14.51 -7.32 13.69
N ALA A 117 15.73 -7.72 14.08
CA ALA A 117 16.08 -9.12 14.33
C ALA A 117 15.25 -9.78 15.45
N ALA A 118 14.75 -9.01 16.43
CA ALA A 118 14.13 -9.50 17.66
C ALA A 118 12.59 -9.47 17.63
N ALA A 119 11.96 -9.16 16.50
CA ALA A 119 10.64 -8.55 16.53
C ALA A 119 9.47 -9.30 15.83
N PRO A 120 9.23 -10.60 16.13
CA PRO A 120 7.96 -11.24 15.76
C PRO A 120 6.75 -10.47 16.34
N GLU A 121 6.86 -10.08 17.61
CA GLU A 121 5.76 -9.42 18.31
C GLU A 121 5.52 -7.97 17.87
N MET A 122 6.53 -7.31 17.29
CA MET A 122 6.38 -5.94 16.80
C MET A 122 5.45 -5.88 15.60
N ILE A 123 5.67 -6.73 14.59
CA ILE A 123 4.86 -6.71 13.37
C ILE A 123 3.44 -7.14 13.70
N ALA A 124 3.28 -8.22 14.48
CA ALA A 124 1.97 -8.63 14.97
C ALA A 124 1.28 -7.50 15.76
N GLY A 125 2.03 -6.78 16.61
CA GLY A 125 1.54 -5.62 17.35
C GLY A 125 1.11 -4.47 16.44
N PHE A 126 1.90 -4.14 15.43
CA PHE A 126 1.56 -3.11 14.44
C PHE A 126 0.36 -3.51 13.58
N LEU A 127 0.23 -4.79 13.20
CA LEU A 127 -0.95 -5.25 12.48
C LEU A 127 -2.21 -5.16 13.32
N ARG A 128 -2.16 -5.47 14.62
CA ARG A 128 -3.29 -5.26 15.54
C ARG A 128 -3.77 -3.81 15.58
N CYS A 129 -2.88 -2.84 15.36
CA CYS A 129 -3.22 -1.42 15.27
C CYS A 129 -4.06 -1.07 14.02
N TYR A 130 -4.14 -1.92 13.00
CA TYR A 130 -5.06 -1.69 11.88
C TYR A 130 -6.54 -1.80 12.27
N SER A 131 -6.86 -2.27 13.49
CA SER A 131 -8.23 -2.25 14.04
C SER A 131 -8.79 -0.84 14.22
N ASP A 132 -7.93 0.18 14.25
CA ASP A 132 -8.30 1.58 14.42
C ASP A 132 -7.69 2.42 13.29
N ARG A 133 -8.53 3.19 12.60
CA ARG A 133 -8.13 4.09 11.50
C ARG A 133 -6.96 4.99 11.87
N SER A 134 -7.03 5.61 13.04
CA SER A 134 -6.02 6.59 13.47
C SER A 134 -4.68 5.92 13.79
N LYS A 135 -4.68 4.64 14.21
CA LYS A 135 -3.46 3.88 14.54
C LYS A 135 -2.84 3.28 13.27
N ALA A 136 -3.67 2.77 12.35
CA ALA A 136 -3.26 2.20 11.06
C ALA A 136 -2.32 3.13 10.28
N LEU A 137 -2.70 4.40 10.16
CA LEU A 137 -1.94 5.40 9.40
C LEU A 137 -0.56 5.72 9.99
N ALA A 138 -0.35 5.46 11.30
CA ALA A 138 0.95 5.64 11.92
C ALA A 138 1.86 4.41 11.71
N VAL A 139 1.29 3.21 11.82
CA VAL A 139 2.05 1.94 11.80
C VAL A 139 2.37 1.45 10.39
N GLY A 140 1.55 1.74 9.38
CA GLY A 140 1.80 1.33 7.99
C GLY A 140 3.17 1.74 7.48
N PRO A 141 3.56 3.03 7.57
CA PRO A 141 4.91 3.48 7.24
C PRO A 141 6.00 2.76 8.04
N MET A 142 5.76 2.46 9.31
CA MET A 142 6.72 1.76 10.18
C MET A 142 6.96 0.33 9.71
N ILE A 143 5.90 -0.42 9.35
CA ILE A 143 6.04 -1.77 8.77
C ILE A 143 6.79 -1.68 7.44
N ARG A 144 6.40 -0.76 6.56
CA ARG A 144 7.01 -0.58 5.24
C ARG A 144 8.48 -0.18 5.30
N GLU A 145 8.89 0.60 6.29
CA GLU A 145 10.30 0.90 6.51
C GLU A 145 11.05 -0.31 7.10
N SER A 146 10.39 -1.09 7.96
CA SER A 146 11.00 -2.26 8.62
C SER A 146 11.32 -3.41 7.66
N ILE A 147 10.50 -3.63 6.62
CA ILE A 147 10.75 -4.67 5.60
C ILE A 147 11.97 -4.38 4.72
N ARG A 148 12.58 -3.19 4.82
CA ARG A 148 13.89 -2.92 4.20
C ARG A 148 15.01 -3.72 4.88
N VAL A 149 14.75 -4.29 6.06
CA VAL A 149 15.63 -5.26 6.71
C VAL A 149 15.23 -6.66 6.28
N LYS A 150 16.19 -7.38 5.67
CA LYS A 150 15.99 -8.72 5.11
C LYS A 150 15.28 -9.69 6.06
N SER A 151 15.75 -9.76 7.30
CA SER A 151 15.26 -10.71 8.29
C SER A 151 13.83 -10.43 8.75
N VAL A 152 13.33 -9.19 8.64
CA VAL A 152 11.91 -8.91 8.88
C VAL A 152 11.05 -9.13 7.67
N HIS A 153 11.55 -8.81 6.48
CA HIS A 153 10.82 -9.15 5.27
C HIS A 153 10.62 -10.66 5.16
N GLU A 154 11.67 -11.45 5.38
CA GLU A 154 11.59 -12.92 5.41
C GLU A 154 10.59 -13.44 6.45
N ARG A 155 10.52 -12.82 7.64
CA ARG A 155 9.55 -13.20 8.68
C ARG A 155 8.11 -12.81 8.36
N LEU A 156 7.91 -11.74 7.61
CA LEU A 156 6.59 -11.37 7.14
C LEU A 156 6.16 -12.24 5.95
N LEU A 157 7.08 -12.91 5.26
CA LEU A 157 6.76 -13.87 4.21
C LEU A 157 6.51 -15.27 4.80
N TYR A 158 7.42 -15.75 5.64
CA TYR A 158 7.42 -17.13 6.15
C TYR A 158 7.19 -17.20 7.66
N SER A 159 6.40 -18.19 8.08
CA SER A 159 6.27 -18.55 9.47
C SER A 159 7.59 -19.12 10.00
N GLY A 160 8.07 -18.57 11.11
CA GLY A 160 9.22 -19.11 11.85
C GLY A 160 8.85 -20.25 12.80
N GLN A 161 7.59 -20.71 12.80
CA GLN A 161 7.07 -21.69 13.75
C GLN A 161 6.96 -23.10 13.16
N THR A 162 6.95 -24.12 14.03
CA THR A 162 6.79 -25.53 13.63
C THR A 162 5.88 -26.28 14.60
N GLY A 163 5.23 -27.34 14.11
CA GLY A 163 4.41 -28.25 14.92
C GLY A 163 3.17 -27.59 15.54
N ALA A 164 2.95 -27.82 16.83
CA ALA A 164 1.73 -27.39 17.53
C ALA A 164 1.59 -25.87 17.67
N ALA A 165 2.69 -25.10 17.65
CA ALA A 165 2.63 -23.64 17.70
C ALA A 165 2.06 -23.08 16.39
N LEU A 166 2.52 -23.61 15.25
CA LEU A 166 2.03 -23.25 13.93
C LEU A 166 0.54 -23.56 13.78
N GLU A 167 0.11 -24.73 14.26
CA GLU A 167 -1.31 -25.13 14.23
C GLU A 167 -2.19 -24.14 15.01
N ARG A 168 -1.77 -23.73 16.21
CA ARG A 168 -2.52 -22.74 17.01
C ARG A 168 -2.61 -21.40 16.28
N GLN A 169 -1.49 -20.89 15.77
CA GLN A 169 -1.51 -19.65 15.00
C GLN A 169 -2.36 -19.76 13.73
N ALA A 170 -2.37 -20.91 13.08
CA ALA A 170 -3.21 -21.15 11.90
C ALA A 170 -4.69 -21.08 12.26
N VAL A 171 -5.10 -21.66 13.39
CA VAL A 171 -6.48 -21.57 13.90
C VAL A 171 -6.83 -20.12 14.26
N ASP A 172 -5.98 -19.44 15.03
CA ASP A 172 -6.22 -18.06 15.47
C ASP A 172 -6.32 -17.10 14.27
N SER A 173 -5.37 -17.16 13.34
CA SER A 173 -5.34 -16.29 12.16
C SER A 173 -6.51 -16.57 11.21
N ALA A 174 -6.88 -17.85 11.05
CA ALA A 174 -8.04 -18.22 10.25
C ALA A 174 -9.35 -17.67 10.82
N GLU A 175 -9.50 -17.70 12.15
CA GLU A 175 -10.65 -17.13 12.83
C GLU A 175 -10.67 -15.59 12.71
N VAL A 176 -9.50 -14.96 12.84
CA VAL A 176 -9.33 -13.51 12.66
C VAL A 176 -9.72 -13.08 11.24
N VAL A 177 -9.26 -13.80 10.21
CA VAL A 177 -9.67 -13.54 8.82
C VAL A 177 -11.16 -13.74 8.65
N ALA A 178 -11.71 -14.85 9.15
CA ALA A 178 -13.14 -15.14 9.05
C ALA A 178 -14.01 -14.09 9.74
N GLN A 179 -13.55 -13.51 10.85
CA GLN A 179 -14.24 -12.41 11.53
C GLN A 179 -14.23 -11.12 10.69
N GLY A 180 -13.09 -10.69 10.15
CA GLY A 180 -13.04 -9.47 9.31
C GLY A 180 -13.91 -9.59 8.05
N VAL A 181 -13.98 -10.81 7.52
CA VAL A 181 -14.87 -11.21 6.44
C VAL A 181 -16.35 -11.10 6.81
N ARG A 182 -16.74 -11.58 7.99
CA ARG A 182 -18.12 -11.42 8.51
C ARG A 182 -18.51 -9.96 8.64
N GLU A 183 -17.61 -9.15 9.22
CA GLU A 183 -17.81 -7.71 9.40
C GLU A 183 -17.99 -7.00 8.05
N ALA A 184 -17.16 -7.33 7.07
CA ALA A 184 -17.26 -6.79 5.72
C ALA A 184 -18.58 -7.13 5.03
N VAL A 185 -19.08 -8.38 5.17
CA VAL A 185 -20.37 -8.80 4.61
C VAL A 185 -21.53 -8.10 5.34
N ALA A 186 -21.48 -8.00 6.66
CA ALA A 186 -22.53 -7.35 7.44
C ALA A 186 -22.67 -5.86 7.09
N GLU A 187 -21.55 -5.13 6.94
CA GLU A 187 -21.58 -3.72 6.56
C GLU A 187 -22.12 -3.53 5.13
N ALA A 188 -21.70 -4.41 4.23
CA ALA A 188 -22.16 -4.42 2.86
C ALA A 188 -23.67 -4.72 2.71
N GLU A 189 -24.19 -5.66 3.50
CA GLU A 189 -25.63 -5.91 3.60
C GLU A 189 -26.39 -4.69 4.16
N ALA A 190 -25.81 -3.99 5.15
CA ALA A 190 -26.39 -2.77 5.70
C ALA A 190 -26.41 -1.61 4.68
N GLU A 191 -25.34 -1.45 3.90
CA GLU A 191 -25.29 -0.48 2.79
C GLU A 191 -26.35 -0.78 1.72
N ALA A 192 -26.50 -2.06 1.35
CA ALA A 192 -27.50 -2.49 0.38
C ALA A 192 -28.95 -2.27 0.87
N ALA A 193 -29.20 -2.51 2.16
CA ALA A 193 -30.50 -2.20 2.78
C ALA A 193 -30.78 -0.69 2.79
N ALA A 194 -29.78 0.13 3.10
CA ALA A 194 -29.90 1.59 3.07
C ALA A 194 -30.18 2.13 1.65
N ALA A 195 -29.57 1.54 0.62
CA ALA A 195 -29.75 1.94 -0.77
C ALA A 195 -31.10 1.50 -1.37
N SER A 196 -31.68 0.40 -0.90
CA SER A 196 -32.93 -0.16 -1.42
C SER A 196 -34.19 0.36 -0.71
N GLY A 197 -34.06 0.98 0.47
CA GLY A 197 -35.19 1.54 1.22
C GLY A 197 -36.13 0.48 1.83
N GLU A 198 -35.86 -0.80 1.62
CA GLU A 198 -36.53 -1.93 2.25
C GLU A 198 -35.55 -2.62 3.21
N ALA A 199 -36.03 -3.02 4.38
CA ALA A 199 -35.32 -3.99 5.21
C ALA A 199 -35.32 -5.32 4.45
N ALA A 200 -34.32 -5.51 3.58
CA ALA A 200 -34.18 -6.73 2.81
C ALA A 200 -34.20 -7.91 3.79
N PRO A 201 -35.21 -8.81 3.75
CA PRO A 201 -35.02 -10.09 4.39
C PRO A 201 -33.92 -10.75 3.56
N ALA A 202 -32.73 -10.89 4.14
CA ALA A 202 -31.70 -11.73 3.56
C ALA A 202 -32.36 -13.07 3.22
N SER A 203 -32.62 -13.31 1.94
CA SER A 203 -33.17 -14.59 1.51
C SER A 203 -32.27 -15.67 2.10
N ALA A 204 -32.82 -16.80 2.53
CA ALA A 204 -32.01 -17.88 3.11
C ALA A 204 -30.79 -18.27 2.22
N GLY A 205 -30.87 -18.00 0.91
CA GLY A 205 -29.77 -18.14 -0.04
C GLY A 205 -28.60 -17.15 0.16
N ALA A 206 -28.86 -15.86 0.40
CA ALA A 206 -27.80 -14.86 0.60
C ALA A 206 -27.03 -15.11 1.91
N ALA A 207 -27.75 -15.42 2.99
CA ALA A 207 -27.15 -15.79 4.27
C ALA A 207 -26.30 -17.08 4.15
N ALA A 208 -26.77 -18.06 3.37
CA ALA A 208 -26.01 -19.28 3.12
C ALA A 208 -24.75 -19.04 2.27
N GLU A 209 -24.82 -18.15 1.27
CA GLU A 209 -23.66 -17.76 0.45
C GLU A 209 -22.61 -17.01 1.28
N ALA A 210 -23.04 -16.08 2.14
CA ALA A 210 -22.18 -15.40 3.10
C ALA A 210 -21.48 -16.39 4.04
N ALA A 211 -22.23 -17.31 4.65
CA ALA A 211 -21.66 -18.33 5.52
C ALA A 211 -20.64 -19.23 4.80
N ALA A 212 -20.92 -19.62 3.55
CA ALA A 212 -19.98 -20.39 2.74
C ALA A 212 -18.71 -19.61 2.40
N ALA A 213 -18.82 -18.31 2.13
CA ALA A 213 -17.66 -17.44 1.89
C ALA A 213 -16.78 -17.30 3.14
N VAL A 214 -17.39 -17.13 4.32
CA VAL A 214 -16.69 -17.07 5.62
C VAL A 214 -15.92 -18.36 5.88
N GLU A 215 -16.56 -19.51 5.69
CA GLU A 215 -15.93 -20.81 5.91
C GLU A 215 -14.81 -21.09 4.90
N ALA A 216 -15.00 -20.72 3.63
CA ALA A 216 -13.98 -20.83 2.61
C ALA A 216 -12.76 -19.95 2.93
N ALA A 217 -12.97 -18.72 3.41
CA ALA A 217 -11.89 -17.83 3.84
C ALA A 217 -11.12 -18.40 5.04
N ARG A 218 -11.85 -18.92 6.05
CA ARG A 218 -11.26 -19.60 7.22
C ARG A 218 -10.37 -20.78 6.81
N SER A 219 -10.90 -21.69 6.00
CA SER A 219 -10.17 -22.86 5.52
C SER A 219 -8.93 -22.48 4.71
N THR A 220 -9.05 -21.47 3.85
CA THR A 220 -7.93 -21.00 3.02
C THR A 220 -6.83 -20.35 3.86
N ALA A 221 -7.20 -19.52 4.84
CA ALA A 221 -6.26 -18.90 5.78
C ALA A 221 -5.51 -19.95 6.61
N HIS A 222 -6.23 -20.94 7.14
CA HIS A 222 -5.61 -22.05 7.87
C HIS A 222 -4.59 -22.81 7.00
N ALA A 223 -4.98 -23.19 5.78
CA ALA A 223 -4.08 -23.91 4.86
C ALA A 223 -2.84 -23.10 4.47
N ALA A 224 -2.96 -21.77 4.36
CA ALA A 224 -1.84 -20.87 4.10
C ALA A 224 -0.83 -20.84 5.25
N VAL A 225 -1.29 -20.67 6.49
CA VAL A 225 -0.38 -20.70 7.65
C VAL A 225 0.28 -22.07 7.78
N MET A 226 -0.47 -23.15 7.58
CA MET A 226 0.09 -24.52 7.61
C MET A 226 1.09 -24.80 6.50
N ALA A 227 1.01 -24.09 5.37
CA ALA A 227 2.03 -24.12 4.32
C ALA A 227 3.27 -23.28 4.65
N GLY A 228 3.35 -22.71 5.85
CA GLY A 228 4.47 -21.90 6.31
C GLY A 228 4.40 -20.44 5.88
N ILE A 229 3.24 -19.94 5.41
CA ILE A 229 3.04 -18.50 5.20
C ILE A 229 2.89 -17.82 6.57
N ALA A 230 3.52 -16.67 6.75
CA ALA A 230 3.43 -15.93 8.01
C ALA A 230 1.96 -15.57 8.34
N PRO A 231 1.49 -15.81 9.58
CA PRO A 231 0.12 -15.48 9.97
C PRO A 231 -0.18 -13.99 9.79
N GLU A 232 0.80 -13.13 10.03
CA GLU A 232 0.73 -11.69 9.80
C GLU A 232 0.38 -11.33 8.35
N LEU A 233 0.97 -12.04 7.38
CA LEU A 233 0.68 -11.84 5.95
C LEU A 233 -0.70 -12.38 5.58
N VAL A 234 -1.12 -13.50 6.18
CA VAL A 234 -2.46 -14.05 6.00
C VAL A 234 -3.53 -13.09 6.52
N GLU A 235 -3.33 -12.52 7.72
CA GLU A 235 -4.21 -11.48 8.26
C GLU A 235 -4.22 -10.22 7.40
N LEU A 236 -3.05 -9.80 6.91
CA LEU A 236 -2.93 -8.64 6.02
C LEU A 236 -3.71 -8.84 4.72
N MET A 237 -3.59 -10.00 4.07
CA MET A 237 -4.31 -10.32 2.83
C MET A 237 -5.79 -10.62 3.05
N GLY A 238 -6.18 -11.06 4.25
CA GLY A 238 -7.55 -11.44 4.56
C GLY A 238 -8.31 -10.34 5.29
N ARG A 239 -8.06 -10.20 6.59
CA ARG A 239 -8.80 -9.28 7.46
C ARG A 239 -8.58 -7.82 7.09
N TRP A 240 -7.32 -7.40 7.00
CA TRP A 240 -6.98 -5.97 6.95
C TRP A 240 -7.26 -5.32 5.60
N THR A 241 -7.17 -6.06 4.51
CA THR A 241 -7.65 -5.61 3.19
C THR A 241 -9.18 -5.68 3.07
N ALA A 242 -9.83 -6.51 3.88
CA ALA A 242 -11.29 -6.64 3.93
C ALA A 242 -11.96 -5.69 4.94
N VAL A 243 -11.23 -4.84 5.67
CA VAL A 243 -11.87 -3.86 6.59
C VAL A 243 -12.65 -2.80 5.81
N PRO A 244 -13.90 -2.48 6.19
CA PRO A 244 -14.75 -1.57 5.44
C PRO A 244 -14.19 -0.16 5.28
N ASN A 245 -13.42 0.29 6.26
CA ASN A 245 -12.72 1.56 6.19
C ASN A 245 -11.69 1.58 5.04
N PHE A 246 -11.99 2.35 3.99
CA PHE A 246 -11.17 2.45 2.79
C PHE A 246 -9.73 2.91 3.05
N GLU A 247 -9.49 3.83 3.98
CA GLU A 247 -8.14 4.31 4.29
C GLU A 247 -7.28 3.22 4.94
N VAL A 248 -7.89 2.47 5.86
CA VAL A 248 -7.22 1.35 6.53
C VAL A 248 -6.94 0.22 5.55
N ALA A 249 -7.94 -0.18 4.75
CA ALA A 249 -7.77 -1.21 3.74
C ALA A 249 -6.75 -0.80 2.67
N GLY A 250 -6.76 0.48 2.26
CA GLY A 250 -5.82 1.03 1.29
C GLY A 250 -4.38 1.06 1.81
N ASP A 251 -4.16 1.47 3.06
CA ASP A 251 -2.82 1.43 3.65
C ASP A 251 -2.35 -0.01 3.89
N ALA A 252 -3.23 -0.91 4.35
CA ALA A 252 -2.93 -2.33 4.49
C ALA A 252 -2.51 -2.95 3.14
N PHE A 253 -3.24 -2.64 2.08
CA PHE A 253 -2.91 -3.09 0.72
C PHE A 253 -1.62 -2.44 0.19
N CYS A 254 -1.35 -1.19 0.54
CA CYS A 254 -0.07 -0.54 0.23
C CYS A 254 1.08 -1.30 0.89
N THR A 255 0.94 -1.65 2.17
CA THR A 255 1.91 -2.50 2.89
C THR A 255 2.07 -3.86 2.22
N LEU A 256 0.98 -4.54 1.87
CA LEU A 256 1.00 -5.81 1.14
C LEU A 256 1.75 -5.68 -0.20
N THR A 257 1.50 -4.61 -0.93
CA THR A 257 2.17 -4.33 -2.22
C THR A 257 3.67 -4.20 -2.04
N TRP A 258 4.14 -3.52 -0.99
CA TRP A 258 5.57 -3.39 -0.74
C TRP A 258 6.21 -4.73 -0.37
N VAL A 259 5.51 -5.53 0.45
CA VAL A 259 5.94 -6.90 0.80
C VAL A 259 6.07 -7.77 -0.44
N LEU A 260 5.10 -7.74 -1.34
CA LEU A 260 5.07 -8.61 -2.54
C LEU A 260 5.90 -8.07 -3.72
N ARG A 261 6.20 -6.77 -3.77
CA ARG A 261 7.14 -6.24 -4.77
C ARG A 261 8.61 -6.46 -4.37
N GLY A 262 8.89 -6.57 -3.08
CA GLY A 262 10.22 -6.83 -2.55
C GLY A 262 11.28 -5.88 -3.10
N ARG A 263 11.06 -4.58 -2.94
CA ARG A 263 11.88 -3.52 -3.55
C ARG A 263 13.38 -3.69 -3.25
N GLU A 264 13.71 -4.10 -2.03
CA GLU A 264 15.08 -4.39 -1.59
C GLU A 264 15.45 -5.89 -1.64
N HIS A 265 14.47 -6.80 -1.58
CA HIS A 265 14.70 -8.26 -1.40
C HIS A 265 13.92 -9.11 -2.40
N LYS A 266 13.84 -8.68 -3.66
CA LYS A 266 13.04 -9.31 -4.72
C LYS A 266 13.25 -10.82 -4.82
N ALA A 267 14.50 -11.28 -4.76
CA ALA A 267 14.83 -12.70 -4.82
C ALA A 267 14.13 -13.54 -3.73
N LYS A 268 13.92 -12.97 -2.54
CA LYS A 268 13.21 -13.64 -1.44
C LYS A 268 11.72 -13.73 -1.68
N VAL A 269 11.14 -12.72 -2.32
CA VAL A 269 9.73 -12.78 -2.69
C VAL A 269 9.50 -13.79 -3.82
N THR A 270 10.39 -13.85 -4.81
CA THR A 270 10.31 -14.87 -5.87
C THR A 270 10.40 -16.29 -5.31
N GLU A 271 11.33 -16.53 -4.39
CA GLU A 271 11.46 -17.81 -3.66
C GLU A 271 10.16 -18.15 -2.89
N PHE A 272 9.60 -17.16 -2.19
CA PHE A 272 8.34 -17.30 -1.45
C PHE A 272 7.15 -17.62 -2.33
N LEU A 273 6.94 -16.86 -3.40
CA LEU A 273 5.81 -17.04 -4.30
C LEU A 273 5.84 -18.43 -4.93
N LEU A 274 7.02 -18.90 -5.35
CA LEU A 274 7.16 -20.24 -5.91
C LEU A 274 6.91 -21.34 -4.87
N ALA A 275 7.51 -21.22 -3.68
CA ALA A 275 7.39 -22.23 -2.63
C ALA A 275 5.96 -22.38 -2.10
N THR A 276 5.21 -21.28 -2.05
CA THR A 276 3.90 -21.21 -1.40
C THR A 276 2.73 -21.04 -2.37
N ALA A 277 2.98 -21.10 -3.69
CA ALA A 277 2.00 -20.79 -4.74
C ALA A 277 0.62 -21.42 -4.53
N ASP A 278 0.57 -22.70 -4.12
CA ASP A 278 -0.66 -23.46 -3.98
C ASP A 278 -1.54 -23.01 -2.81
N SER A 279 -0.97 -22.39 -1.78
CA SER A 279 -1.70 -21.84 -0.64
C SER A 279 -1.82 -20.31 -0.67
N PHE A 280 -0.86 -19.62 -1.29
CA PHE A 280 -0.87 -18.17 -1.48
C PHE A 280 -1.92 -17.73 -2.51
N LEU A 281 -1.98 -18.39 -3.68
CA LEU A 281 -2.89 -17.99 -4.76
C LEU A 281 -4.37 -18.06 -4.37
N PRO A 282 -4.86 -19.08 -3.65
CA PRO A 282 -6.24 -19.08 -3.16
C PRO A 282 -6.58 -17.89 -2.27
N LEU A 283 -5.67 -17.48 -1.36
CA LEU A 283 -5.84 -16.28 -0.53
C LEU A 283 -5.91 -15.03 -1.41
N TYR A 284 -4.94 -14.88 -2.32
CA TYR A 284 -4.86 -13.72 -3.19
C TYR A 284 -6.11 -13.58 -4.08
N MET A 285 -6.55 -14.68 -4.67
CA MET A 285 -7.75 -14.73 -5.50
C MET A 285 -9.03 -14.46 -4.71
N GLY A 286 -9.03 -14.76 -3.40
CA GLY A 286 -10.10 -14.38 -2.48
C GLY A 286 -10.27 -12.87 -2.34
N MET A 287 -9.17 -12.10 -2.34
CA MET A 287 -9.24 -10.62 -2.33
C MET A 287 -9.86 -10.04 -3.61
N LEU A 288 -9.71 -10.74 -4.74
CA LEU A 288 -10.26 -10.32 -6.03
C LEU A 288 -11.74 -10.66 -6.20
N GLN A 289 -12.29 -11.53 -5.36
CA GLN A 289 -13.73 -11.81 -5.39
C GLN A 289 -14.50 -10.61 -4.85
N PRO A 290 -15.67 -10.28 -5.43
CA PRO A 290 -16.61 -9.37 -4.80
C PRO A 290 -17.02 -9.95 -3.45
N TRP A 291 -16.53 -9.36 -2.37
CA TRP A 291 -17.05 -9.62 -1.03
C TRP A 291 -18.48 -9.08 -1.01
N ALA A 292 -19.45 -9.94 -0.71
CA ALA A 292 -20.88 -9.69 -0.89
C ALA A 292 -21.28 -8.28 -0.40
N GLY A 293 -21.43 -7.35 -1.35
CA GLY A 293 -22.11 -6.05 -1.23
C GLY A 293 -21.26 -4.76 -1.09
N ALA A 294 -19.98 -4.79 -0.75
CA ALA A 294 -19.17 -3.55 -0.66
C ALA A 294 -18.44 -3.26 -1.99
N SER A 295 -18.68 -2.09 -2.59
CA SER A 295 -17.96 -1.67 -3.80
C SER A 295 -16.51 -1.29 -3.47
N ARG A 296 -15.64 -2.30 -3.39
CA ARG A 296 -14.18 -2.15 -3.24
C ARG A 296 -13.47 -1.97 -4.57
N TYR A 297 -14.09 -1.25 -5.50
CA TYR A 297 -13.57 -1.08 -6.87
C TYR A 297 -12.06 -0.77 -6.89
N THR A 298 -11.63 0.22 -6.10
CA THR A 298 -10.24 0.68 -6.09
C THR A 298 -9.28 -0.43 -5.63
N LEU A 299 -9.62 -1.11 -4.52
CA LEU A 299 -8.77 -2.17 -3.98
C LEU A 299 -8.75 -3.40 -4.91
N GLN A 300 -9.89 -3.78 -5.48
CA GLN A 300 -9.98 -4.87 -6.45
C GLN A 300 -9.15 -4.56 -7.69
N LEU A 301 -9.19 -3.32 -8.20
CA LEU A 301 -8.37 -2.89 -9.32
C LEU A 301 -6.88 -2.93 -8.97
N GLN A 302 -6.49 -2.40 -7.81
CA GLN A 302 -5.08 -2.39 -7.36
C GLN A 302 -4.54 -3.82 -7.14
N ALA A 303 -5.34 -4.72 -6.56
CA ALA A 303 -5.02 -6.13 -6.44
C ALA A 303 -4.89 -6.80 -7.82
N LEU A 304 -5.75 -6.47 -8.78
CA LEU A 304 -5.65 -7.04 -10.12
C LEU A 304 -4.40 -6.55 -10.86
N GLN A 305 -4.05 -5.28 -10.70
CA GLN A 305 -2.80 -4.70 -11.23
C GLN A 305 -1.56 -5.37 -10.63
N LEU A 306 -1.52 -5.52 -9.31
CA LEU A 306 -0.41 -6.20 -8.64
C LEU A 306 -0.31 -7.67 -9.08
N LEU A 307 -1.44 -8.38 -9.27
CA LEU A 307 -1.41 -9.73 -9.81
C LEU A 307 -0.78 -9.77 -11.20
N VAL A 308 -1.17 -8.86 -12.10
CA VAL A 308 -0.58 -8.76 -13.44
C VAL A 308 0.93 -8.51 -13.36
N GLU A 309 1.38 -7.60 -12.49
CA GLU A 309 2.80 -7.34 -12.26
C GLU A 309 3.54 -8.60 -11.79
N LEU A 310 3.01 -9.31 -10.80
CA LEU A 310 3.64 -10.52 -10.25
C LEU A 310 3.70 -11.66 -11.28
N LEU A 311 2.66 -11.82 -12.11
CA LEU A 311 2.59 -12.86 -13.13
C LEU A 311 3.49 -12.58 -14.35
N LEU A 312 3.66 -11.31 -14.72
CA LEU A 312 4.48 -10.92 -15.87
C LEU A 312 5.93 -10.64 -15.52
N ASP A 313 6.29 -10.70 -14.23
CA ASP A 313 7.68 -10.62 -13.81
C ASP A 313 8.44 -11.87 -14.28
N ARG A 314 9.53 -11.66 -15.03
CA ARG A 314 10.37 -12.72 -15.58
C ARG A 314 10.91 -13.65 -14.50
N ASP A 315 11.23 -13.12 -13.32
CA ASP A 315 11.78 -13.92 -12.22
C ASP A 315 10.69 -14.82 -11.60
N ASN A 316 9.41 -14.51 -11.81
CA ASN A 316 8.25 -15.25 -11.31
C ASN A 316 7.62 -16.18 -12.36
N PHE A 317 8.34 -16.55 -13.43
CA PHE A 317 7.80 -17.38 -14.52
C PHE A 317 7.17 -18.69 -14.01
N GLU A 318 7.83 -19.40 -13.10
CA GLU A 318 7.31 -20.68 -12.57
C GLU A 318 6.05 -20.48 -11.70
N PHE A 319 5.99 -19.37 -10.96
CA PHE A 319 4.80 -18.97 -10.21
C PHE A 319 3.62 -18.66 -11.16
N MET A 320 3.89 -17.97 -12.25
CA MET A 320 2.91 -17.71 -13.31
C MET A 320 2.40 -19.01 -13.93
N VAL A 321 3.29 -19.99 -14.19
CA VAL A 321 2.91 -21.32 -14.69
C VAL A 321 1.96 -22.04 -13.73
N ARG A 322 2.21 -21.98 -12.41
CA ARG A 322 1.29 -22.55 -11.39
C ARG A 322 -0.08 -21.88 -11.42
N PHE A 323 -0.13 -20.57 -11.63
CA PHE A 323 -1.38 -19.81 -11.70
C PHE A 323 -2.24 -20.20 -12.92
N ILE A 324 -1.64 -20.21 -14.12
CA ILE A 324 -2.38 -20.43 -15.38
C ILE A 324 -2.87 -21.87 -15.58
N GLN A 325 -2.44 -22.80 -14.73
CA GLN A 325 -2.92 -24.19 -14.75
C GLN A 325 -4.28 -24.37 -14.04
N ARG A 326 -4.73 -23.39 -13.25
CA ARG A 326 -5.92 -23.54 -12.39
C ARG A 326 -7.18 -23.00 -13.06
N THR A 327 -8.12 -23.89 -13.36
CA THR A 327 -9.41 -23.56 -14.00
C THR A 327 -10.27 -22.61 -13.17
N ARG A 328 -10.21 -22.68 -11.84
CA ARG A 328 -10.91 -21.75 -10.95
C ARG A 328 -10.48 -20.30 -11.19
N TYR A 329 -9.18 -20.06 -11.37
CA TYR A 329 -8.64 -18.71 -11.57
C TYR A 329 -9.04 -18.15 -12.93
N LEU A 330 -9.02 -18.98 -13.98
CA LEU A 330 -9.57 -18.58 -15.28
C LEU A 330 -11.04 -18.15 -15.16
N ARG A 331 -11.89 -18.93 -14.46
CA ARG A 331 -13.31 -18.57 -14.27
C ARG A 331 -13.49 -17.24 -13.54
N THR A 332 -12.67 -16.97 -12.52
CA THR A 332 -12.64 -15.66 -11.85
C THR A 332 -12.29 -14.54 -12.83
N VAL A 333 -11.23 -14.70 -13.62
CA VAL A 333 -10.80 -13.71 -14.63
C VAL A 333 -11.89 -13.47 -15.67
N LEU A 334 -12.52 -14.52 -16.18
CA LEU A 334 -13.63 -14.43 -17.12
C LEU A 334 -14.85 -13.70 -16.52
N THR A 335 -15.06 -13.83 -15.21
CA THR A 335 -16.12 -13.09 -14.50
C THR A 335 -15.76 -11.60 -14.40
N MET A 336 -14.51 -11.26 -14.09
CA MET A 336 -14.02 -9.88 -14.03
C MET A 336 -14.05 -9.17 -15.39
N LEU A 337 -13.90 -9.89 -16.51
CA LEU A 337 -14.10 -9.33 -17.86
C LEU A 337 -15.52 -8.82 -18.10
N ARG A 338 -16.52 -9.33 -17.35
CA ARG A 338 -17.90 -8.85 -17.43
C ARG A 338 -18.19 -7.73 -16.42
N SER A 339 -17.18 -7.23 -15.72
CA SER A 339 -17.33 -6.13 -14.78
C SER A 339 -17.94 -4.92 -15.48
N LYS A 340 -18.74 -4.12 -14.75
CA LYS A 340 -19.26 -2.85 -15.27
C LYS A 340 -18.16 -1.79 -15.37
N GLN A 341 -17.05 -1.97 -14.65
CA GLN A 341 -15.94 -1.02 -14.62
C GLN A 341 -14.91 -1.35 -15.70
N ALA A 342 -14.75 -0.46 -16.67
CA ALA A 342 -13.79 -0.61 -17.77
C ALA A 342 -12.35 -0.85 -17.28
N ALA A 343 -11.92 -0.19 -16.20
CA ALA A 343 -10.58 -0.41 -15.64
C ALA A 343 -10.34 -1.87 -15.19
N ILE A 344 -11.33 -2.50 -14.55
CA ILE A 344 -11.25 -3.91 -14.15
C ILE A 344 -11.21 -4.82 -15.38
N GLN A 345 -12.05 -4.54 -16.38
CA GLN A 345 -12.05 -5.30 -17.63
C GLN A 345 -10.68 -5.26 -18.32
N PHE A 346 -10.04 -4.09 -18.31
CA PHE A 346 -8.73 -3.87 -18.91
C PHE A 346 -7.63 -4.69 -18.23
N GLU A 347 -7.55 -4.65 -16.89
CA GLU A 347 -6.56 -5.44 -16.17
C GLU A 347 -6.88 -6.95 -16.22
N ALA A 348 -8.16 -7.33 -16.23
CA ALA A 348 -8.59 -8.73 -16.41
C ALA A 348 -8.20 -9.27 -17.79
N PHE A 349 -8.21 -8.43 -18.84
CA PHE A 349 -7.70 -8.78 -20.16
C PHE A 349 -6.22 -9.16 -20.10
N HIS A 350 -5.40 -8.40 -19.35
CA HIS A 350 -4.00 -8.73 -19.17
C HIS A 350 -3.78 -10.04 -18.41
N VAL A 351 -4.66 -10.43 -17.48
CA VAL A 351 -4.56 -11.77 -16.89
C VAL A 351 -5.00 -12.86 -17.87
N LEU A 352 -6.07 -12.63 -18.65
CA LEU A 352 -6.55 -13.57 -19.68
C LEU A 352 -5.46 -13.87 -20.70
N LYS A 353 -4.68 -12.86 -21.11
CA LYS A 353 -3.63 -13.03 -22.12
C LYS A 353 -2.59 -14.07 -21.71
N VAL A 354 -2.24 -14.12 -20.42
CA VAL A 354 -1.29 -15.11 -19.89
C VAL A 354 -1.84 -16.54 -19.97
N PHE A 355 -3.15 -16.74 -19.73
CA PHE A 355 -3.80 -18.04 -19.91
C PHE A 355 -3.80 -18.48 -21.38
N VAL A 356 -4.09 -17.56 -22.31
CA VAL A 356 -4.11 -17.85 -23.75
C VAL A 356 -2.69 -18.06 -24.29
N ALA A 357 -1.70 -17.37 -23.76
CA ALA A 357 -0.29 -17.49 -24.17
C ALA A 357 0.40 -18.78 -23.70
N ASN A 358 -0.18 -19.50 -22.72
CA ASN A 358 0.42 -20.71 -22.16
C ASN A 358 0.74 -21.77 -23.26
N PRO A 359 1.99 -22.24 -23.41
CA PRO A 359 2.34 -23.26 -24.40
C PRO A 359 1.76 -24.64 -24.06
N SER A 360 1.65 -24.98 -22.78
CA SER A 360 1.21 -26.29 -22.28
C SER A 360 -0.12 -26.17 -21.53
N LYS A 361 -1.14 -25.66 -22.23
CA LYS A 361 -2.49 -25.48 -21.65
C LYS A 361 -3.05 -26.82 -21.17
N PRO A 362 -3.47 -26.94 -19.89
CA PRO A 362 -4.19 -28.11 -19.43
C PRO A 362 -5.51 -28.30 -20.19
N ALA A 363 -5.92 -29.54 -20.43
CA ALA A 363 -7.17 -29.84 -21.13
C ALA A 363 -8.40 -29.12 -20.51
N PRO A 364 -8.57 -29.03 -19.17
CA PRO A 364 -9.69 -28.28 -18.58
C PRO A 364 -9.68 -26.78 -18.89
N ILE A 365 -8.50 -26.18 -19.11
CA ILE A 365 -8.37 -24.78 -19.51
C ILE A 365 -8.80 -24.61 -20.97
N VAL A 366 -8.35 -25.50 -21.85
CA VAL A 366 -8.75 -25.52 -23.27
C VAL A 366 -10.26 -25.68 -23.39
N GLU A 367 -10.85 -26.61 -22.64
CA GLU A 367 -12.30 -26.84 -22.62
C GLU A 367 -13.08 -25.59 -22.24
N VAL A 368 -12.67 -24.89 -21.16
CA VAL A 368 -13.34 -23.65 -20.73
C VAL A 368 -13.21 -22.55 -21.78
N LEU A 369 -12.03 -22.36 -22.38
CA LEU A 369 -11.82 -21.35 -23.42
C LEU A 369 -12.62 -21.68 -24.70
N MET A 370 -12.62 -22.93 -25.14
CA MET A 370 -13.36 -23.37 -26.32
C MET A 370 -14.88 -23.31 -26.13
N ALA A 371 -15.39 -23.72 -24.97
CA ALA A 371 -16.81 -23.62 -24.64
C ALA A 371 -17.32 -22.16 -24.64
N ASN A 372 -16.42 -21.19 -24.43
CA ASN A 372 -16.75 -19.78 -24.43
C ASN A 372 -16.20 -19.01 -25.65
N ARG A 373 -15.62 -19.70 -26.64
CA ARG A 373 -14.85 -19.10 -27.74
C ARG A 373 -15.61 -17.97 -28.43
N ASP A 374 -16.80 -18.25 -28.94
CA ASP A 374 -17.55 -17.30 -29.77
C ASP A 374 -17.97 -16.07 -28.96
N LYS A 375 -18.34 -16.26 -27.69
CA LYS A 375 -18.69 -15.16 -26.76
C LYS A 375 -17.48 -14.31 -26.42
N LEU A 376 -16.32 -14.93 -26.18
CA LEU A 376 -15.08 -14.23 -25.87
C LEU A 376 -14.58 -13.42 -27.07
N VAL A 377 -14.60 -14.01 -28.26
CA VAL A 377 -14.23 -13.31 -29.50
C VAL A 377 -15.14 -12.11 -29.74
N ALA A 378 -16.46 -12.28 -29.61
CA ALA A 378 -17.40 -11.16 -29.75
C ALA A 378 -17.15 -10.04 -28.73
N PHE A 379 -16.88 -10.40 -27.47
CA PHE A 379 -16.54 -9.44 -26.43
C PHE A 379 -15.24 -8.69 -26.74
N LEU A 380 -14.16 -9.40 -27.09
CA LEU A 380 -12.86 -8.81 -27.37
C LEU A 380 -12.88 -7.84 -28.56
N ARG A 381 -13.71 -8.11 -29.59
CA ARG A 381 -13.90 -7.19 -30.72
C ARG A 381 -14.53 -5.85 -30.32
N ALA A 382 -15.34 -5.85 -29.26
CA ALA A 382 -16.00 -4.65 -28.73
C ALA A 382 -15.24 -4.01 -27.54
N LEU A 383 -14.21 -4.67 -27.01
CA LEU A 383 -13.51 -4.23 -25.80
C LEU A 383 -12.67 -2.97 -26.07
N GLN A 384 -13.08 -1.85 -25.46
CA GLN A 384 -12.32 -0.59 -25.32
C GLN A 384 -11.62 -0.11 -26.60
N ASN A 385 -12.36 -0.07 -27.72
CA ASN A 385 -11.85 0.37 -29.03
C ASN A 385 -11.50 1.88 -29.09
N ASP A 386 -11.95 2.65 -28.10
CA ASP A 386 -11.73 4.08 -27.96
C ASP A 386 -10.38 4.43 -27.30
N ARG A 387 -9.68 3.44 -26.70
CA ARG A 387 -8.41 3.65 -26.00
C ARG A 387 -7.26 3.91 -26.96
N GLN A 388 -6.46 4.95 -26.75
CA GLN A 388 -5.27 5.24 -27.58
C GLN A 388 -4.05 4.43 -27.11
N ASP A 389 -4.07 3.12 -27.35
CA ASP A 389 -2.99 2.19 -26.96
C ASP A 389 -2.82 1.14 -28.08
N ASP A 390 -1.84 1.35 -28.95
CA ASP A 390 -1.60 0.48 -30.11
C ASP A 390 -1.15 -0.92 -29.69
N ASP A 391 -0.38 -1.03 -28.61
CA ASP A 391 0.08 -2.31 -28.07
C ASP A 391 -1.12 -3.13 -27.59
N PHE A 392 -2.04 -2.51 -26.86
CA PHE A 392 -3.29 -3.17 -26.45
C PHE A 392 -4.10 -3.65 -27.66
N HIS A 393 -4.25 -2.84 -28.71
CA HIS A 393 -4.99 -3.24 -29.91
C HIS A 393 -4.33 -4.42 -30.63
N ASN A 394 -3.00 -4.42 -30.72
CA ASN A 394 -2.23 -5.52 -31.30
C ASN A 394 -2.37 -6.80 -30.47
N GLU A 395 -2.22 -6.72 -29.15
CA GLU A 395 -2.43 -7.86 -28.23
C GLU A 395 -3.85 -8.43 -28.35
N LYS A 396 -4.85 -7.55 -28.46
CA LYS A 396 -6.26 -7.91 -28.59
C LYS A 396 -6.54 -8.65 -29.90
N ALA A 397 -6.05 -8.14 -31.01
CA ALA A 397 -6.18 -8.77 -32.32
C ALA A 397 -5.54 -10.17 -32.32
N LEU A 398 -4.33 -10.28 -31.77
CA LEU A 398 -3.62 -11.56 -31.65
C LEU A 398 -4.39 -12.57 -30.79
N LEU A 399 -4.97 -12.13 -29.68
CA LEU A 399 -5.73 -13.00 -28.79
C LEU A 399 -7.01 -13.52 -29.47
N ILE A 400 -7.68 -12.69 -30.28
CA ILE A 400 -8.83 -13.10 -31.10
C ILE A 400 -8.40 -14.15 -32.13
N GLU A 401 -7.36 -13.89 -32.90
CA GLU A 401 -6.84 -14.84 -33.91
C GLU A 401 -6.48 -16.19 -33.27
N THR A 402 -5.81 -16.14 -32.11
CA THR A 402 -5.43 -17.35 -31.36
C THR A 402 -6.64 -18.16 -30.90
N LEU A 403 -7.71 -17.51 -30.44
CA LEU A 403 -8.94 -18.19 -30.04
C LEU A 403 -9.66 -18.81 -31.24
N GLU A 404 -9.70 -18.12 -32.38
CA GLU A 404 -10.32 -18.60 -33.61
C GLU A 404 -9.55 -19.77 -34.24
N ALA A 405 -8.22 -19.72 -34.20
CA ALA A 405 -7.32 -20.78 -34.69
C ALA A 405 -7.28 -22.03 -33.79
N GLY A 406 -8.09 -22.08 -32.71
CA GLY A 406 -8.16 -23.22 -31.81
C GLY A 406 -6.99 -23.32 -30.84
N LEU A 407 -6.46 -22.18 -30.36
CA LEU A 407 -5.39 -22.05 -29.35
C LEU A 407 -4.02 -22.59 -29.78
N LYS A 408 -3.75 -22.68 -31.08
CA LYS A 408 -2.41 -22.95 -31.63
C LYS A 408 -1.66 -21.61 -31.75
N LEU A 409 -0.57 -21.44 -30.99
CA LEU A 409 0.26 -20.23 -31.06
C LEU A 409 1.59 -20.52 -31.78
N PRO A 410 2.04 -19.66 -32.72
CA PRO A 410 3.42 -19.66 -33.19
C PRO A 410 4.37 -19.15 -32.08
N ALA A 411 5.60 -19.69 -32.03
CA ALA A 411 6.55 -19.47 -30.92
C ALA A 411 6.89 -17.98 -30.67
N ASP A 412 7.00 -17.20 -31.74
CA ASP A 412 7.37 -15.78 -31.70
C ASP A 412 6.30 -14.91 -30.99
N TYR A 413 5.05 -15.38 -30.97
CA TYR A 413 3.93 -14.68 -30.35
C TYR A 413 3.83 -14.92 -28.85
N GLN A 414 4.31 -16.07 -28.36
CA GLN A 414 4.35 -16.36 -26.92
C GLN A 414 5.25 -15.36 -26.19
N ALA A 415 6.41 -15.05 -26.79
CA ALA A 415 7.35 -14.08 -26.23
C ALA A 415 6.78 -12.66 -26.15
N LYS A 416 5.94 -12.26 -27.12
CA LYS A 416 5.29 -10.94 -27.14
C LYS A 416 4.20 -10.82 -26.08
N LEU A 417 3.34 -11.83 -25.92
CA LEU A 417 2.23 -11.81 -24.94
C LEU A 417 2.70 -11.88 -23.49
N LEU A 418 3.84 -12.51 -23.24
CA LEU A 418 4.45 -12.67 -21.92
C LEU A 418 5.48 -11.56 -21.61
N ALA A 419 5.67 -10.60 -22.51
CA ALA A 419 6.62 -9.52 -22.28
C ALA A 419 6.14 -8.64 -21.11
N PRO A 420 7.06 -8.22 -20.21
CA PRO A 420 6.72 -7.30 -19.13
C PRO A 420 6.25 -5.96 -19.71
N ARG A 421 5.30 -5.31 -19.02
CA ARG A 421 4.78 -4.01 -19.42
C ARG A 421 5.91 -2.97 -19.52
N SER A 422 5.86 -2.10 -20.52
CA SER A 422 6.53 -0.79 -20.53
C SER A 422 5.74 0.23 -19.69
N THR A 423 5.48 -0.07 -18.42
CA THR A 423 4.71 0.86 -17.56
C THR A 423 5.62 1.86 -16.88
N GLY A 424 5.65 3.09 -17.41
CA GLY A 424 5.71 4.28 -16.57
C GLY A 424 4.35 4.45 -15.88
N LEU A 425 4.17 3.82 -14.72
CA LEU A 425 3.04 4.14 -13.84
C LEU A 425 3.50 5.16 -12.80
N SER A 426 2.94 6.37 -12.88
CA SER A 426 3.02 7.36 -11.83
C SER A 426 2.45 6.78 -10.54
N VAL A 427 3.29 6.77 -9.52
CA VAL A 427 2.90 6.59 -8.11
C VAL A 427 1.71 7.53 -7.83
N PRO A 428 0.64 7.09 -7.15
CA PRO A 428 -0.34 8.03 -6.62
C PRO A 428 0.39 9.08 -5.79
N PRO A 429 0.10 10.38 -5.91
CA PRO A 429 0.66 11.34 -4.98
C PRO A 429 0.27 10.87 -3.56
N GLU A 430 1.28 10.78 -2.71
CA GLU A 430 1.13 10.78 -1.25
C GLU A 430 0.01 11.78 -0.90
N PRO A 431 -0.95 11.46 -0.01
CA PRO A 431 -1.94 12.43 0.40
C PRO A 431 -1.17 13.63 0.93
N ALA A 432 -1.17 14.71 0.15
CA ALA A 432 -0.41 15.90 0.47
C ALA A 432 -0.85 16.33 1.86
N ALA A 433 0.13 16.43 2.76
CA ALA A 433 -0.08 16.94 4.10
C ALA A 433 -0.98 18.17 4.01
N ALA A 434 -2.13 18.10 4.67
CA ALA A 434 -3.00 19.24 4.88
C ALA A 434 -2.13 20.38 5.41
N ARG A 435 -1.90 21.37 4.55
CA ARG A 435 -1.41 22.67 4.97
C ARG A 435 -2.59 23.37 5.57
N ASP A 436 -2.42 23.64 6.85
CA ASP A 436 -3.23 24.47 7.70
C ASP A 436 -3.40 25.87 7.05
N GLU A 437 -4.61 26.19 6.60
CA GLU A 437 -5.09 27.57 6.50
C GLU A 437 -6.54 27.62 6.98
N GLY A 438 -6.78 28.50 7.95
CA GLY A 438 -7.96 28.50 8.80
C GLY A 438 -9.27 28.96 8.14
N ALA A 439 -10.34 28.46 8.75
CA ALA A 439 -11.63 29.12 8.99
C ALA A 439 -12.33 29.85 7.82
N ALA A 440 -13.42 29.25 7.33
CA ALA A 440 -14.77 29.81 7.51
C ALA A 440 -15.84 28.84 7.00
N ALA A 441 -16.91 28.71 7.77
CA ALA A 441 -18.09 27.91 7.52
C ALA A 441 -18.89 28.35 6.28
N ALA A 442 -19.54 27.41 5.59
CA ALA A 442 -20.96 27.48 5.27
C ALA A 442 -21.45 26.22 4.55
N ALA A 443 -22.57 25.70 5.04
CA ALA A 443 -23.36 24.63 4.44
C ALA A 443 -24.11 25.09 3.16
N ALA A 444 -24.31 24.14 2.24
CA ALA A 444 -25.39 23.99 1.25
C ALA A 444 -24.79 23.25 0.03
N GLY A 445 -25.26 22.08 -0.41
CA GLY A 445 -26.65 21.79 -0.74
C GLY A 445 -26.90 22.14 -2.20
N ALA A 446 -26.60 21.22 -3.13
CA ALA A 446 -27.00 21.36 -4.53
C ALA A 446 -27.32 19.98 -5.14
N ALA A 447 -28.61 19.71 -5.25
CA ALA A 447 -29.21 18.64 -6.05
C ALA A 447 -29.33 19.10 -7.54
N PRO A 448 -29.66 18.19 -8.48
CA PRO A 448 -29.49 18.36 -9.93
C PRO A 448 -30.69 19.09 -10.61
N PRO A 449 -30.65 19.37 -11.93
CA PRO A 449 -31.43 20.47 -12.50
C PRO A 449 -32.81 20.10 -13.06
N SER A 450 -33.67 21.13 -13.05
CA SER A 450 -34.68 21.52 -14.05
C SER A 450 -35.96 20.69 -14.21
N ALA A 451 -37.12 21.30 -13.88
CA ALA A 451 -38.05 21.81 -14.90
C ALA A 451 -39.30 22.52 -14.31
N LEU A 452 -39.72 23.58 -15.01
CA LEU A 452 -41.08 24.13 -15.19
C LEU A 452 -41.65 25.23 -14.24
N ALA A 453 -41.75 26.41 -14.87
CA ALA A 453 -42.91 27.33 -14.94
C ALA A 453 -43.14 28.43 -13.87
N ASP A 454 -42.82 29.66 -14.31
CA ASP A 454 -43.37 31.01 -14.06
C ASP A 454 -44.87 31.15 -13.63
N PRO A 455 -45.38 32.38 -13.35
CA PRO A 455 -44.81 33.54 -12.65
C PRO A 455 -45.84 34.24 -11.70
N ALA A 456 -45.41 35.17 -10.82
CA ALA A 456 -46.16 36.42 -10.51
C ALA A 456 -45.54 37.28 -9.40
N ALA A 457 -45.48 38.59 -9.68
CA ALA A 457 -45.49 39.75 -8.77
C ALA A 457 -44.33 39.91 -7.76
N GLY A 458 -43.66 41.04 -7.61
CA GLY A 458 -43.86 42.40 -8.11
C GLY A 458 -43.16 43.37 -7.16
N ALA A 459 -42.68 44.50 -7.70
CA ALA A 459 -42.22 45.72 -7.01
C ALA A 459 -40.93 45.63 -6.16
N ALA A 460 -40.04 46.62 -6.09
CA ALA A 460 -39.85 47.90 -6.79
C ALA A 460 -38.51 48.51 -6.32
N GLY A 461 -37.88 49.30 -7.20
CA GLY A 461 -36.99 50.43 -6.87
C GLY A 461 -35.56 50.11 -6.41
N THR A 462 -34.50 50.84 -6.79
CA THR A 462 -34.34 52.06 -7.60
C THR A 462 -32.82 52.26 -7.88
N ALA A 463 -32.51 52.77 -9.07
CA ALA A 463 -31.44 53.71 -9.52
C ALA A 463 -30.23 54.02 -8.60
N THR A 464 -28.98 54.22 -9.05
CA THR A 464 -28.42 55.19 -10.04
C THR A 464 -26.91 54.85 -10.24
N SER A 465 -26.36 54.65 -11.44
CA SER A 465 -25.72 55.60 -12.39
C SER A 465 -24.49 56.41 -11.92
N ASP A 466 -23.45 56.31 -12.76
CA ASP A 466 -22.49 57.36 -13.20
C ASP A 466 -21.13 57.61 -12.50
N ASP A 467 -20.07 57.14 -13.19
CA ASP A 467 -19.17 57.94 -14.05
C ASP A 467 -17.84 58.55 -13.50
N ARG A 468 -16.82 58.46 -14.39
CA ARG A 468 -15.59 59.28 -14.57
C ARG A 468 -14.36 59.22 -13.64
N ALA A 469 -13.30 58.59 -14.19
CA ALA A 469 -12.01 59.13 -14.67
C ALA A 469 -11.31 60.32 -14.00
N VAL A 470 -9.96 60.21 -13.85
CA VAL A 470 -8.83 61.18 -14.05
C VAL A 470 -7.56 60.48 -13.49
N ALA A 471 -6.57 60.03 -14.26
CA ALA A 471 -5.51 60.70 -15.05
C ALA A 471 -4.30 61.25 -14.26
N GLY A 472 -3.08 60.89 -14.70
CA GLY A 472 -1.76 61.45 -14.33
C GLY A 472 -0.70 60.33 -14.18
N ALA A 473 0.25 60.00 -15.09
CA ALA A 473 1.11 60.68 -16.08
C ALA A 473 2.59 60.73 -15.63
N GLY A 474 3.50 60.34 -16.55
CA GLY A 474 4.97 60.57 -16.54
C GLY A 474 5.80 59.27 -16.60
N ALA A 475 6.23 58.72 -17.77
CA ALA A 475 7.26 59.16 -18.75
C ALA A 475 8.70 59.17 -18.16
N GLY A 476 9.79 58.68 -18.77
CA GLY A 476 10.14 58.13 -20.11
C GLY A 476 11.37 57.17 -19.98
N ALA A 477 11.71 56.27 -20.90
CA ALA A 477 12.17 56.39 -22.30
C ALA A 477 13.72 56.28 -22.44
N GLU A 478 14.16 55.21 -23.15
CA GLU A 478 15.32 55.11 -24.08
C GLU A 478 16.76 55.11 -23.50
N SER A 479 17.80 54.40 -24.00
CA SER A 479 18.13 53.74 -25.29
C SER A 479 19.42 52.86 -25.16
N ALA A 480 19.64 51.97 -26.15
CA ALA A 480 20.93 51.45 -26.72
C ALA A 480 21.96 50.71 -25.81
N GLY A 481 22.72 49.69 -26.21
CA GLY A 481 23.02 49.00 -27.47
C GLY A 481 24.48 48.47 -27.46
N SER A 482 24.75 47.30 -28.08
CA SER A 482 26.06 46.77 -28.54
C SER A 482 27.09 46.29 -27.47
N ALA A 483 28.01 45.33 -27.66
CA ALA A 483 28.22 44.14 -28.51
C ALA A 483 29.60 43.52 -28.09
N THR A 484 29.84 42.26 -28.48
CA THR A 484 31.16 41.58 -28.70
C THR A 484 32.17 41.38 -27.55
N ALA A 485 32.60 40.14 -27.30
CA ALA A 485 33.77 39.51 -27.95
C ALA A 485 34.24 38.27 -27.15
N ALA A 486 34.53 37.20 -27.89
CA ALA A 486 35.22 35.99 -27.43
C ALA A 486 36.71 36.11 -27.77
N GLU A 487 37.59 35.49 -26.97
CA GLU A 487 38.84 34.91 -27.49
C GLU A 487 39.47 33.91 -26.52
N ALA A 488 40.16 32.93 -27.09
CA ALA A 488 40.67 31.69 -26.52
C ALA A 488 42.21 31.68 -26.46
N SER A 489 42.81 30.82 -25.63
CA SER A 489 44.07 30.06 -25.89
C SER A 489 44.48 29.33 -24.59
N ARG A 490 44.39 27.99 -24.48
CA ARG A 490 45.39 26.95 -24.84
C ARG A 490 46.80 27.16 -24.25
N ALA A 491 47.24 26.21 -23.39
CA ALA A 491 48.40 25.31 -23.60
C ALA A 491 48.67 24.43 -22.35
N ALA A 492 48.94 23.14 -22.57
CA ALA A 492 49.48 22.13 -21.64
C ALA A 492 50.91 21.76 -22.14
N PRO A 493 51.57 20.64 -21.73
CA PRO A 493 51.81 19.98 -20.43
C PRO A 493 53.34 19.77 -20.19
N GLU A 494 53.78 19.09 -19.10
CA GLU A 494 54.83 18.02 -19.12
C GLU A 494 55.12 17.39 -17.74
N GLU A 495 55.85 16.26 -17.79
CA GLU A 495 55.88 15.09 -16.91
C GLU A 495 56.83 15.10 -15.69
N SER A 496 56.60 14.16 -14.75
CA SER A 496 57.52 13.05 -14.37
C SER A 496 57.81 12.82 -12.87
N SER A 497 57.91 11.52 -12.56
CA SER A 497 58.69 10.85 -11.49
C SER A 497 58.08 10.66 -10.08
N GLY A 498 58.06 9.38 -9.65
CA GLY A 498 57.67 8.89 -8.31
C GLY A 498 58.75 9.07 -7.22
N PRO A 499 58.74 8.36 -6.07
CA PRO A 499 58.63 6.89 -5.96
C PRO A 499 57.81 6.32 -4.76
N ALA A 500 57.68 4.99 -4.72
CA ALA A 500 57.21 4.16 -3.58
C ALA A 500 58.34 3.98 -2.51
N PRO A 501 58.14 3.40 -1.28
CA PRO A 501 57.69 2.01 -1.06
C PRO A 501 56.90 1.72 0.26
N ALA A 502 56.30 0.52 0.36
CA ALA A 502 56.47 -0.45 1.48
C ALA A 502 55.35 -1.50 1.50
N ALA A 503 55.74 -2.78 1.57
CA ALA A 503 54.91 -3.98 1.65
C ALA A 503 55.04 -4.67 3.02
N SER A 504 54.00 -5.41 3.43
CA SER A 504 53.97 -6.52 4.43
C SER A 504 52.54 -6.59 5.01
N GLY A 505 51.80 -7.68 5.15
CA GLY A 505 51.97 -9.12 4.93
C GLY A 505 50.56 -9.75 4.95
N ALA A 506 50.28 -10.76 4.12
CA ALA A 506 50.29 -12.19 4.45
C ALA A 506 48.95 -12.73 5.01
N GLY A 507 48.39 -13.73 4.31
CA GLY A 507 47.61 -14.82 4.91
C GLY A 507 46.23 -15.08 4.32
N THR A 508 46.13 -16.01 3.37
CA THR A 508 44.91 -16.77 3.05
C THR A 508 45.19 -18.26 3.24
N ALA A 509 44.11 -19.01 3.52
CA ALA A 509 43.94 -20.46 3.62
C ALA A 509 44.07 -21.05 5.03
#